data_AF-A0A3Q2DEN4-F1
#
_entry.id   AF-A0A3Q2DEN4-F1
#
_cell.length_a   1.000
_cell.length_b   1.000
_cell.length_c   1.000
_cell.angle_alpha   90.00
_cell.angle_beta   90.00
_cell.angle_gamma   90.00
#
_symmetry.space_group_name_H-M   'P 1'
#
loop_
_entity.id
_entity.type
_entity.pdbx_description
1 polymer ?
#
loop_
_entity_poly.entity_id
_entity_poly.type
_entity_poly.pdbx_seq_one_letter_code
_entity_poly.pdbx_strand_id
1 'polypeptide(L)' 'MNAVRSACQNLQEEDGLSGRGCYSTIYLGAVFHLNRGDRLWTETNQLTELETEEGKTFFGVFAL' A
#
# COMPACT_ATOMS: atom_id res chain seq x y z
N MET A 1 5.98 -11.24 -1.20
CA MET A 1 6.42 -10.02 -1.91
C MET A 1 6.55 -8.90 -0.88
N ASN A 2 7.47 -7.95 -1.05
CA ASN A 2 7.64 -6.83 -0.12
C ASN A 2 7.99 -5.56 -0.91
N ALA A 3 7.47 -4.42 -0.49
CA ALA A 3 7.82 -3.11 -1.02
C ALA A 3 7.76 -2.07 0.11
N VAL A 4 8.64 -1.08 0.04
CA VAL A 4 8.71 0.02 1.01
C VAL A 4 8.61 1.34 0.26
N ARG A 5 7.84 2.27 0.83
CA ARG A 5 7.78 3.67 0.41
C ARG A 5 8.09 4.54 1.62
N SER A 6 8.85 5.60 1.41
CA SER A 6 9.07 6.62 2.43
C SER A 6 7.99 7.68 2.34
N ALA A 7 7.53 8.18 3.48
CA ALA A 7 6.74 9.40 3.54
C ALA A 7 7.60 10.60 3.07
N CYS A 8 6.96 11.67 2.60
CA CYS A 8 7.70 12.88 2.27
C CYS A 8 8.37 13.48 3.50
N GLN A 9 9.52 14.12 3.27
CA GLN A 9 10.04 15.06 4.25
C GLN A 9 9.13 16.28 4.30
N ASN A 10 8.54 16.52 5.46
CA ASN A 10 7.97 17.82 5.79
C ASN A 10 9.15 18.78 6.01
N LEU A 11 9.64 19.41 4.95
CA LEU A 11 10.37 20.65 5.13
C LEU A 11 9.39 21.62 5.76
N GLN A 12 9.78 22.22 6.87
CA GLN A 12 9.03 23.27 7.55
C GLN A 12 9.06 24.50 6.63
N GLU A 13 8.28 24.48 5.55
CA GLU A 13 8.11 25.64 4.67
C GLU A 13 7.26 26.65 5.44
N GLU A 14 7.95 27.73 5.87
CA GLU A 14 7.31 29.02 6.11
C GLU A 14 6.42 29.33 4.90
N ASP A 15 5.17 29.74 5.16
CA ASP A 15 4.10 30.00 4.17
C ASP A 15 3.36 28.79 3.55
N GLY A 16 2.34 28.33 4.30
CA GLY A 16 0.99 28.20 3.72
C GLY A 16 0.66 26.96 2.88
N LEU A 17 1.60 26.01 2.70
CA LEU A 17 1.35 24.74 1.98
C LEU A 17 1.34 23.51 2.90
N SER A 18 1.09 23.72 4.20
CA SER A 18 0.86 22.70 5.22
C SER A 18 -0.42 21.90 4.93
N GLY A 19 -0.39 21.03 3.92
CA GLY A 19 -1.57 20.25 3.56
C GLY A 19 -1.52 19.44 2.28
N ARG A 20 -0.42 19.44 1.51
CA ARG A 20 -0.29 18.47 0.40
C ARG A 20 0.01 17.09 1.00
N GLY A 21 -1.05 16.37 1.35
CA GLY A 21 -0.98 14.99 1.83
C GLY A 21 -0.07 14.19 0.91
N CYS A 22 0.94 13.55 1.48
CA CYS A 22 1.83 12.71 0.70
C CYS A 22 1.13 11.38 0.43
N TYR A 23 0.44 11.33 -0.71
CA TYR A 23 -0.21 10.13 -1.19
C TYR A 23 0.84 9.20 -1.80
N SER A 24 0.77 7.94 -1.42
CA SER A 24 1.62 6.88 -1.98
C SER A 24 0.74 5.67 -2.27
N THR A 25 1.04 4.98 -3.37
CA THR A 25 0.37 3.73 -3.74
C THR A 25 1.44 2.66 -3.96
N ILE A 26 1.16 1.46 -3.45
CA ILE A 26 1.99 0.27 -3.63
C ILE A 26 1.14 -0.77 -4.36
N TYR A 27 1.61 -1.21 -5.53
CA TYR A 27 1.02 -2.33 -6.26
C TYR A 27 2.02 -3.47 -6.31
N LEU A 28 1.57 -4.68 -5.94
CA LEU A 28 2.36 -5.90 -5.96
C LEU A 28 1.59 -6.96 -6.75
N GLY A 29 2.24 -7.56 -7.73
CA GLY A 29 1.65 -8.63 -8.55
C GLY A 29 2.73 -9.57 -9.05
N ALA A 30 2.46 -10.87 -8.99
CA ALA A 30 3.33 -11.92 -9.51
C ALA A 30 2.53 -13.21 -9.70
N VAL A 31 3.12 -14.16 -10.43
CA VAL A 31 2.60 -15.51 -10.60
C VAL A 31 3.38 -16.44 -9.66
N PHE A 32 2.65 -17.24 -8.89
CA PHE A 32 3.23 -18.24 -7.99
C PHE A 32 2.57 -19.59 -8.26
N HIS A 33 3.35 -20.66 -8.15
CA HIS A 33 2.78 -21.98 -7.96
C HIS A 33 2.35 -22.11 -6.49
N LEU A 34 1.10 -22.49 -6.25
CA LEU A 34 0.52 -22.64 -4.91
C LEU A 34 0.01 -24.05 -4.72
N ASN A 35 0.18 -24.58 -3.51
CA ASN A 35 -0.34 -25.87 -3.12
C ASN A 35 -1.74 -25.73 -2.52
N ARG A 36 -2.50 -26.83 -2.55
CA ARG A 36 -3.78 -26.89 -1.85
C ARG A 36 -3.56 -26.66 -0.35
N GLY A 37 -4.27 -25.67 0.20
CA GLY A 37 -4.23 -25.34 1.63
C GLY A 37 -3.31 -24.17 1.97
N ASP A 38 -2.54 -23.66 1.00
CA ASP A 38 -1.75 -22.46 1.20
C ASP A 38 -2.66 -21.27 1.52
N ARG A 39 -2.25 -20.47 2.51
CA ARG A 39 -2.96 -19.27 2.96
C ARG A 39 -2.20 -18.05 2.50
N LEU A 40 -2.92 -17.07 1.97
CA LEU A 40 -2.36 -15.82 1.50
C LEU A 40 -2.97 -14.65 2.25
N TRP A 41 -2.16 -13.66 2.55
CA TRP A 41 -2.58 -12.41 3.18
C TRP A 41 -1.66 -11.26 2.75
N THR A 42 -2.09 -10.05 3.06
CA THR A 42 -1.28 -8.84 2.94
C THR A 42 -1.24 -8.14 4.30
N GLU A 43 -0.15 -7.45 4.58
CA GLU A 43 0.06 -6.69 5.81
C GLU A 43 0.78 -5.38 5.48
N THR A 44 0.51 -4.36 6.28
CA THR A 44 1.18 -3.06 6.22
C THR A 44 1.47 -2.57 7.63
N ASN A 45 2.56 -1.83 7.81
CA ASN A 45 2.92 -1.23 9.09
C ASN A 45 2.21 0.12 9.35
N GLN A 46 1.54 0.71 8.35
CA GLN A 46 0.89 2.02 8.43
C GLN A 46 -0.65 1.92 8.35
N LEU A 47 -1.26 1.05 9.17
CA LEU A 47 -2.70 0.78 9.13
C LEU A 47 -3.58 2.03 9.31
N THR A 48 -3.16 3.00 10.13
CA THR A 48 -3.91 4.23 10.40
C THR A 48 -3.96 5.20 9.22
N GLU A 49 -3.08 5.02 8.24
CA GLU A 49 -2.97 5.88 7.05
C GLU A 49 -3.61 5.23 5.81
N LEU A 50 -4.22 4.03 5.97
CA LEU A 50 -4.74 3.26 4.86
C LEU A 50 -6.08 3.82 4.37
N GLU A 51 -6.16 4.18 3.09
CA GLU A 51 -7.41 4.55 2.43
C GLU A 51 -8.26 3.28 2.18
N THR A 52 -9.41 3.19 2.83
CA THR A 52 -10.32 2.04 2.73
C THR A 52 -11.52 2.27 1.80
N GLU A 53 -11.52 3.40 1.09
CA GLU A 53 -12.49 3.68 0.03
C GLU A 53 -12.43 2.60 -1.06
N GLU A 54 -13.57 2.35 -1.69
CA GLU A 54 -13.71 1.30 -2.70
C GLU A 54 -12.67 1.46 -3.82
N GLY A 55 -11.96 0.38 -4.13
CA GLY A 55 -10.95 0.35 -5.18
C GLY A 55 -9.58 0.98 -4.81
N LYS A 56 -9.40 1.56 -3.61
CA LYS A 56 -8.11 2.08 -3.16
C LYS A 56 -7.21 1.02 -2.55
N THR A 57 -7.79 0.15 -1.72
CA THR A 57 -7.08 -0.94 -1.04
C THR A 57 -7.76 -2.27 -1.35
N PHE A 58 -7.03 -3.21 -1.94
CA PHE A 58 -7.56 -4.52 -2.33
C PHE A 58 -6.47 -5.59 -2.31
N PHE A 59 -6.90 -6.85 -2.19
CA PHE A 59 -6.08 -8.04 -2.35
C PHE A 59 -6.86 -9.08 -3.16
N GLY A 60 -6.26 -9.61 -4.23
CA GLY A 60 -6.93 -10.50 -5.17
C GLY A 60 -6.02 -11.58 -5.71
N VAL A 61 -6.60 -12.74 -6.00
CA VAL A 61 -5.91 -13.93 -6.52
C VAL A 61 -6.83 -14.63 -7.51
N PHE A 62 -6.28 -15.14 -8.61
CA PHE A 62 -6.99 -15.94 -9.59
C PHE A 62 -6.09 -17.04 -10.16
N ALA A 63 -6.70 -18.13 -10.63
CA ALA A 63 -5.98 -19.24 -11.28
C ALA A 63 -5.77 -18.92 -12.77
N LEU A 64 -4.59 -19.30 -13.28
CA LEU A 64 -4.19 -19.17 -14.68
C LEU A 64 -4.39 -20.48 -15.45
#